data_AF-A0A178V3L2-F1
#
_entry.id   AF-A0A178V3L2-F1
#
_cell.length_a   1.000
_cell.length_b   1.000
_cell.length_c   1.000
_cell.angle_alpha   90.00
_cell.angle_beta   90.00
_cell.angle_gamma   90.00
#
_symmetry.space_group_name_H-M   'P 1'
#
loop_
_entity.id
_entity.type
_entity.pdbx_description
1 polymer ?
#
loop_
_entity_poly.entity_id
_entity_poly.type
_entity_poly.pdbx_seq_one_letter_code
_entity_poly.pdbx_strand_id
1 'polypeptide(L)'
;MELLSSSPAQLLRPNLSSRALLPPRTSIASSHPPPPRFLVMNSQSQHRPSISCASPPPGDNGFPAITTASPIESARIGEVKRETKETNVSVKINLDGHGVSDSSTGIPFLDHMLDQLASHGLFDVHVRATGDTHIDDHHTNEDVALAIGTALLKALGERKGINRFGDFTAPLDEALIHVSLDLSGRPYLGYNLEIPTQRVGTYDTQLVEHFFQSLVNTSGMTLHIRQLAGKNSHHIIEATFKAFARALRQATESDPRRGGTIPRFDFDTHYTSHSSSTIYLQRFMITKSNLERSKLWLERLYVIRKQV
;
A
#
# COMPACT_ATOMS: atom_id res chain seq x y z
N MET A 1 2.71 66.53 -38.31
CA MET A 1 1.67 66.81 -37.29
C MET A 1 0.94 65.51 -37.08
N GLU A 2 0.98 64.79 -35.98
CA GLU A 2 1.46 64.99 -34.61
C GLU A 2 1.96 63.63 -34.09
N LEU A 3 2.86 63.68 -33.12
CA LEU A 3 3.48 62.56 -32.42
C LEU A 3 2.52 61.98 -31.38
N LEU A 4 2.36 60.67 -31.33
CA LEU A 4 1.75 59.98 -30.18
C LEU A 4 2.83 59.15 -29.47
N SER A 5 3.39 59.74 -28.43
CA SER A 5 4.26 59.09 -27.45
C SER A 5 3.41 58.47 -26.34
N SER A 6 3.41 57.14 -26.22
CA SER A 6 2.81 56.44 -25.07
C SER A 6 3.88 56.16 -24.01
N SER A 7 3.78 56.87 -22.89
CA SER A 7 4.55 56.68 -21.65
C SER A 7 3.96 55.53 -20.81
N PRO A 8 4.76 54.69 -20.13
CA PRO A 8 4.24 53.66 -19.25
C PRO A 8 3.90 54.19 -17.84
N ALA A 9 2.77 53.74 -17.31
CA ALA A 9 2.27 54.05 -15.98
C ALA A 9 3.22 53.58 -14.87
N GLN A 10 3.72 54.53 -14.06
CA GLN A 10 4.34 54.28 -12.77
C GLN A 10 3.26 54.12 -11.70
N LEU A 11 3.14 52.92 -11.13
CA LEU A 11 2.35 52.66 -9.93
C LEU A 11 3.26 52.74 -8.70
N LEU A 12 2.83 53.59 -7.77
CA LEU A 12 3.47 53.97 -6.52
C LEU A 12 3.72 52.78 -5.59
N ARG A 13 4.95 52.69 -5.06
CA ARG A 13 5.28 51.84 -3.90
C ARG A 13 4.92 52.59 -2.61
N PRO A 14 4.21 51.97 -1.65
CA PRO A 14 4.09 52.54 -0.32
C PRO A 14 5.38 52.29 0.49
N ASN A 15 5.88 53.38 1.07
CA ASN A 15 7.02 53.45 1.96
C ASN A 15 6.52 53.15 3.39
N LEU A 16 6.87 51.99 3.96
CA LEU A 16 6.61 51.68 5.36
C LEU A 16 7.95 51.55 6.10
N SER A 17 8.40 52.71 6.58
CA SER A 17 9.35 52.81 7.69
C SER A 17 8.60 52.58 8.99
N SER A 18 8.81 51.43 9.63
CA SER A 18 8.55 51.28 11.06
C SER A 18 9.60 50.34 11.66
N ARG A 19 10.62 50.97 12.24
CA ARG A 19 11.72 50.39 12.99
C ARG A 19 11.16 49.84 14.31
N ALA A 20 10.88 48.54 14.37
CA ALA A 20 10.52 47.87 15.62
C ALA A 20 11.80 47.65 16.46
N LEU A 21 11.85 48.28 17.63
CA LEU A 21 12.89 48.14 18.64
C LEU A 21 12.76 46.76 19.31
N LEU A 22 13.81 45.94 19.24
CA LEU A 22 13.93 44.69 19.99
C LEU A 22 14.29 45.00 21.46
N PRO A 23 13.67 44.34 22.45
CA PRO A 23 14.08 44.45 23.85
C PRO A 23 15.37 43.65 24.12
N PRO A 24 16.16 44.02 25.15
CA PRO A 24 17.46 43.43 25.42
C PRO A 24 17.36 41.99 25.95
N ARG A 25 18.33 41.16 25.51
CA ARG A 25 18.55 39.79 25.98
C ARG A 25 18.88 39.77 27.47
N THR A 26 18.05 39.12 28.27
CA THR A 26 18.42 38.62 29.60
C THR A 26 19.16 37.31 29.46
N SER A 27 20.39 37.27 29.98
CA SER A 27 21.21 36.06 30.14
C SER A 27 20.61 35.14 31.20
N ILE A 28 20.11 33.98 30.78
CA ILE A 28 19.75 32.89 31.71
C ILE A 28 20.97 31.98 31.84
N ALA A 29 21.43 31.84 33.08
CA ALA A 29 22.53 30.96 33.46
C ALA A 29 22.20 29.50 33.13
N SER A 30 23.19 28.79 32.58
CA SER A 30 23.14 27.36 32.30
C SER A 30 23.20 26.56 33.60
N SER A 31 22.09 25.92 33.99
CA SER A 31 22.11 24.82 34.95
C SER A 31 22.10 23.50 34.18
N HIS A 32 23.24 22.80 34.16
CA HIS A 32 23.34 21.44 33.64
C HIS A 32 22.43 20.49 34.45
N PRO A 33 21.63 19.64 33.79
CA PRO A 33 21.02 18.50 34.48
C PRO A 33 22.10 17.42 34.74
N PRO A 34 22.07 16.73 35.88
CA PRO A 34 22.99 15.61 36.13
C PRO A 34 22.66 14.43 35.19
N PRO A 35 23.65 13.58 34.84
CA PRO A 35 23.42 12.43 33.99
C PRO A 35 22.51 11.39 34.68
N PRO A 36 21.74 10.61 33.91
CA PRO A 36 20.91 9.56 34.48
C PRO A 36 21.80 8.47 35.12
N ARG A 37 21.57 8.21 36.41
CA ARG A 37 22.14 7.07 37.13
C ARG A 37 21.57 5.78 36.52
N PHE A 38 22.40 5.04 35.80
CA PHE A 38 22.15 3.64 35.48
C PHE A 38 22.02 2.85 36.78
N LEU A 39 20.82 2.39 37.11
CA LEU A 39 20.63 1.33 38.09
C LEU A 39 20.99 0.00 37.42
N VAL A 40 22.20 -0.46 37.72
CA VAL A 40 22.65 -1.82 37.47
C VAL A 40 21.77 -2.76 38.30
N MET A 41 20.83 -3.45 37.65
CA MET A 41 20.09 -4.55 38.25
C MET A 41 21.00 -5.78 38.23
N ASN A 42 21.73 -6.00 39.33
CA ASN A 42 22.48 -7.22 39.56
C ASN A 42 21.50 -8.39 39.71
N SER A 43 21.69 -9.41 38.88
CA SER A 43 21.08 -10.73 39.03
C SER A 43 21.62 -11.40 40.29
N GLN A 44 20.75 -11.61 41.27
CA GLN A 44 21.01 -12.54 42.36
C GLN A 44 19.95 -13.64 42.34
N SER A 45 20.40 -14.80 41.85
CA SER A 45 19.79 -16.09 42.09
C SER A 45 19.74 -16.36 43.59
N GLN A 46 18.54 -16.54 44.13
CA GLN A 46 18.35 -17.22 45.41
C GLN A 46 17.24 -18.26 45.30
N HIS A 47 17.68 -19.51 45.35
CA HIS A 47 16.92 -20.71 45.68
C HIS A 47 16.01 -20.50 46.92
N ARG A 48 14.73 -20.89 46.81
CA ARG A 48 13.95 -21.46 47.92
C ARG A 48 12.84 -22.40 47.38
N PRO A 49 12.39 -23.38 48.19
CA PRO A 49 12.10 -24.73 47.73
C PRO A 49 10.66 -24.96 47.26
N SER A 50 10.52 -26.02 46.48
CA SER A 50 9.29 -26.64 45.98
C SER A 50 8.32 -27.05 47.10
N ILE A 51 7.08 -26.58 47.01
CA ILE A 51 5.93 -27.17 47.70
C ILE A 51 5.05 -27.82 46.64
N SER A 52 5.00 -29.15 46.72
CA SER A 52 4.07 -30.03 46.01
C SER A 52 2.66 -29.85 46.57
N CYS A 53 1.67 -29.69 45.68
CA CYS A 53 0.26 -29.91 46.02
C CYS A 53 -0.41 -30.70 44.88
N ALA A 54 -0.93 -31.85 45.26
CA ALA A 54 -1.48 -32.89 44.42
C ALA A 54 -2.83 -32.50 43.78
N SER A 55 -3.07 -33.05 42.59
CA SER A 55 -4.31 -32.96 41.82
C SER A 55 -5.49 -33.66 42.51
N PRO A 56 -6.72 -33.12 42.43
CA PRO A 56 -7.94 -33.87 42.73
C PRO A 56 -8.47 -34.62 41.48
N PRO A 57 -9.29 -35.68 41.65
CA PRO A 57 -9.76 -36.56 40.56
C PRO A 57 -10.86 -35.91 39.70
N PRO A 58 -11.14 -36.45 38.49
CA PRO A 58 -12.04 -35.82 37.53
C PRO A 58 -13.51 -36.04 37.92
N GLY A 59 -14.23 -34.93 38.11
CA GLY A 59 -15.68 -34.88 38.21
C GLY A 59 -16.29 -34.60 36.84
N ASP A 60 -17.08 -35.56 36.38
CA ASP A 60 -17.88 -35.52 35.16
C ASP A 60 -18.98 -34.46 35.26
N ASN A 61 -18.91 -33.41 34.43
CA ASN A 61 -19.98 -32.44 34.24
C ASN A 61 -20.03 -32.07 32.75
N GLY A 62 -20.91 -32.78 32.04
CA GLY A 62 -21.17 -32.60 30.62
C GLY A 62 -21.64 -31.19 30.28
N PHE A 63 -20.76 -30.46 29.59
CA PHE A 63 -21.12 -29.43 28.63
C PHE A 63 -20.45 -29.82 27.31
N PRO A 64 -21.15 -29.81 26.16
CA PRO A 64 -20.47 -30.08 24.90
C PRO A 64 -19.51 -28.92 24.66
N ALA A 65 -18.21 -29.19 24.77
CA ALA A 65 -17.19 -28.31 24.24
C ALA A 65 -17.45 -28.22 22.74
N ILE A 66 -18.05 -27.09 22.32
CA ILE A 66 -18.08 -26.69 20.93
C ILE A 66 -16.64 -26.32 20.58
N THR A 67 -15.84 -27.35 20.28
CA THR A 67 -14.60 -27.18 19.55
C THR A 67 -15.01 -26.96 18.10
N THR A 68 -15.50 -25.76 17.79
CA THR A 68 -15.38 -25.22 16.44
C THR A 68 -13.90 -24.87 16.25
N ALA A 69 -13.09 -25.91 16.04
CA ALA A 69 -11.87 -25.72 15.28
C ALA A 69 -12.34 -25.27 13.90
N SER A 70 -12.33 -23.96 13.67
CA SER A 70 -12.43 -23.40 12.32
C SER A 70 -11.45 -24.15 11.43
N PRO A 71 -11.80 -24.44 10.17
CA PRO A 71 -10.85 -25.07 9.24
C PRO A 71 -9.58 -24.22 9.26
N ILE A 72 -8.42 -24.87 9.40
CA ILE A 72 -7.14 -24.22 9.15
C ILE A 72 -7.21 -23.80 7.69
N GLU A 73 -7.59 -22.55 7.42
CA GLU A 73 -7.47 -21.99 6.08
C GLU A 73 -5.99 -22.07 5.73
N SER A 74 -5.69 -22.77 4.63
CA SER A 74 -4.34 -22.81 4.07
C SER A 74 -3.86 -21.37 3.89
N ALA A 75 -2.67 -21.05 4.40
CA ALA A 75 -2.10 -19.71 4.33
C ALA A 75 -2.11 -19.15 2.90
N ARG A 76 -2.49 -17.88 2.75
CA ARG A 76 -2.56 -17.20 1.46
C ARG A 76 -1.17 -16.77 1.00
N ILE A 77 -0.57 -17.61 0.15
CA ILE A 77 0.79 -17.45 -0.33
C ILE A 77 0.82 -17.17 -1.83
N GLY A 78 1.60 -16.17 -2.23
CA GLY A 78 1.90 -15.85 -3.63
C GLY A 78 3.39 -15.96 -3.92
N GLU A 79 3.73 -16.69 -4.99
CA GLU A 79 5.12 -16.88 -5.43
C GLU A 79 5.30 -16.44 -6.89
N VAL A 80 6.40 -15.73 -7.16
CA VAL A 80 6.73 -15.18 -8.47
C VAL A 80 8.23 -15.31 -8.70
N LYS A 81 8.60 -15.80 -9.89
CA LYS A 81 9.94 -15.67 -10.44
C LYS A 81 9.86 -14.91 -11.76
N ARG A 82 10.71 -13.91 -11.96
CA ARG A 82 10.76 -13.04 -13.13
C ARG A 82 12.21 -12.84 -13.54
N GLU A 83 12.51 -13.01 -14.81
CA GLU A 83 13.87 -12.89 -15.34
C GLU A 83 13.85 -12.13 -16.66
N THR A 84 14.72 -11.15 -16.79
CA THR A 84 14.97 -10.35 -17.99
C THR A 84 16.48 -10.33 -18.28
N LYS A 85 16.91 -9.51 -19.24
CA LYS A 85 18.34 -9.26 -19.46
C LYS A 85 18.96 -8.34 -18.41
N GLU A 86 18.12 -7.59 -17.68
CA GLU A 86 18.53 -6.57 -16.70
C GLU A 86 18.50 -7.15 -15.28
N THR A 87 17.50 -7.99 -14.96
CA THR A 87 17.29 -8.50 -13.60
C THR A 87 16.84 -9.96 -13.54
N ASN A 88 17.07 -10.60 -12.39
CA ASN A 88 16.50 -11.89 -12.00
C ASN A 88 15.94 -11.76 -10.59
N VAL A 89 14.62 -11.91 -10.45
CA VAL A 89 13.86 -11.63 -9.22
C VAL A 89 13.01 -12.83 -8.83
N SER A 90 13.07 -13.21 -7.55
CA SER A 90 12.22 -14.22 -6.93
C SER A 90 11.57 -13.63 -5.68
N VAL A 91 10.24 -13.74 -5.59
CA VAL A 91 9.43 -13.22 -4.48
C VAL A 91 8.49 -14.31 -3.97
N LYS A 92 8.38 -14.43 -2.65
CA LYS A 92 7.34 -15.19 -1.96
C LYS A 92 6.75 -14.32 -0.84
N ILE A 93 5.43 -14.16 -0.85
CA ILE A 93 4.70 -13.42 0.17
C ILE A 93 3.64 -14.31 0.79
N ASN A 94 3.62 -14.37 2.12
CA ASN A 94 2.51 -14.93 2.90
C ASN A 94 1.71 -13.78 3.53
N LEU A 95 0.42 -13.66 3.15
CA LEU A 95 -0.46 -12.63 3.73
C LEU A 95 -0.85 -12.95 5.17
N ASP A 96 -0.85 -14.23 5.54
CA ASP A 96 -1.22 -14.75 6.86
C ASP A 96 0.05 -15.14 7.64
N GLY A 97 1.07 -14.28 7.57
CA GLY A 97 2.40 -14.52 8.12
C GLY A 97 2.56 -14.13 9.58
N HIS A 98 3.83 -14.08 9.99
CA HIS A 98 4.27 -13.71 11.34
C HIS A 98 5.23 -12.51 11.33
N GLY A 99 5.40 -11.86 10.18
CA GLY A 99 6.33 -10.74 10.01
C GLY A 99 7.77 -11.18 9.77
N VAL A 100 7.99 -12.38 9.21
CA VAL A 100 9.34 -12.84 8.85
C VAL A 100 9.82 -12.05 7.63
N SER A 101 10.98 -11.41 7.73
CA SER A 101 11.63 -10.78 6.58
C SER A 101 12.91 -11.52 6.21
N ASP A 102 13.05 -11.81 4.94
CA ASP A 102 14.25 -12.36 4.33
C ASP A 102 14.39 -11.78 2.93
N SER A 103 14.76 -10.50 2.88
CA SER A 103 14.90 -9.72 1.65
C SER A 103 16.37 -9.44 1.33
N SER A 104 16.78 -9.74 0.10
CA SER A 104 18.09 -9.37 -0.43
C SER A 104 17.93 -8.98 -1.88
N THR A 105 17.84 -7.67 -2.13
CA THR A 105 17.57 -7.09 -3.45
C THR A 105 18.85 -6.62 -4.16
N GLY A 106 19.95 -6.51 -3.42
CA GLY A 106 21.16 -5.80 -3.87
C GLY A 106 21.09 -4.29 -3.61
N ILE A 107 19.98 -3.77 -3.09
CA ILE A 107 19.76 -2.37 -2.71
C ILE A 107 19.49 -2.32 -1.19
N PRO A 108 20.50 -2.04 -0.34
CA PRO A 108 20.38 -2.19 1.11
C PRO A 108 19.27 -1.35 1.76
N PHE A 109 19.00 -0.16 1.23
CA PHE A 109 17.91 0.68 1.75
C PHE A 109 16.53 0.11 1.40
N LEU A 110 16.36 -0.47 0.21
CA LEU A 110 15.12 -1.15 -0.18
C LEU A 110 14.90 -2.40 0.68
N ASP A 111 15.96 -3.15 0.97
CA ASP A 111 15.88 -4.30 1.90
C ASP A 111 15.33 -3.88 3.27
N HIS A 112 15.86 -2.79 3.84
CA HIS A 112 15.36 -2.22 5.09
C HIS A 112 13.88 -1.78 5.00
N MET A 113 13.43 -1.26 3.86
CA MET A 113 12.03 -0.91 3.64
C MET A 113 11.11 -2.15 3.55
N LEU A 114 11.57 -3.23 2.94
CA LEU A 114 10.85 -4.51 2.90
C LEU A 114 10.77 -5.16 4.29
N ASP A 115 11.76 -4.95 5.15
CA ASP A 115 11.70 -5.36 6.56
C ASP A 115 10.56 -4.64 7.29
N GLN A 116 10.31 -3.36 7.00
CA GLN A 116 9.18 -2.62 7.59
C GLN A 116 7.84 -3.16 7.10
N LEU A 117 7.77 -3.55 5.82
CA LEU A 117 6.58 -4.18 5.25
C LEU A 117 6.23 -5.49 5.97
N ALA A 118 7.23 -6.36 6.17
CA ALA A 118 7.05 -7.60 6.91
C ALA A 118 6.67 -7.33 8.37
N SER A 119 7.48 -6.56 9.10
CA SER A 119 7.34 -6.36 10.54
C SER A 119 6.00 -5.71 10.93
N HIS A 120 5.57 -4.68 10.20
CA HIS A 120 4.35 -3.95 10.54
C HIS A 120 3.10 -4.51 9.87
N GLY A 121 3.25 -5.21 8.74
CA GLY A 121 2.18 -5.91 8.04
C GLY A 121 1.88 -7.31 8.58
N LEU A 122 2.83 -7.88 9.34
CA LEU A 122 2.87 -9.32 9.69
C LEU A 122 2.90 -10.23 8.47
N PHE A 123 3.41 -9.75 7.36
CA PHE A 123 3.62 -10.57 6.17
C PHE A 123 4.94 -11.34 6.31
N ASP A 124 4.97 -12.58 5.83
CA ASP A 124 6.27 -13.22 5.58
C ASP A 124 6.72 -12.79 4.18
N VAL A 125 7.85 -12.07 4.10
CA VAL A 125 8.36 -11.44 2.89
C VAL A 125 9.73 -12.03 2.57
N HIS A 126 9.79 -12.83 1.50
CA HIS A 126 11.04 -13.35 0.96
C HIS A 126 11.29 -12.76 -0.42
N VAL A 127 12.42 -12.07 -0.56
CA VAL A 127 12.83 -11.46 -1.83
C VAL A 127 14.29 -11.80 -2.12
N ARG A 128 14.56 -12.23 -3.35
CA ARG A 128 15.90 -12.33 -3.92
C ARG A 128 15.92 -11.59 -5.24
N ALA A 129 16.85 -10.66 -5.41
CA ALA A 129 17.10 -10.04 -6.69
C ALA A 129 18.59 -9.92 -6.98
N THR A 130 18.92 -10.11 -8.25
CA THR A 130 20.20 -9.69 -8.85
C THR A 130 19.86 -8.85 -10.07
N GLY A 131 20.55 -7.74 -10.26
CA GLY A 131 20.35 -6.90 -11.43
C GLY A 131 21.56 -6.05 -11.75
N ASP A 132 21.41 -5.19 -12.74
CA ASP A 132 22.42 -4.29 -13.28
C ASP A 132 22.65 -3.03 -12.43
N THR A 133 22.76 -3.18 -11.10
CA THR A 133 22.95 -2.07 -10.13
C THR A 133 24.23 -1.23 -10.34
N HIS A 134 25.14 -1.69 -11.21
CA HIS A 134 26.30 -0.93 -11.66
C HIS A 134 25.96 0.16 -12.69
N ILE A 135 24.79 0.08 -13.33
CA ILE A 135 24.21 1.13 -14.17
C ILE A 135 23.48 2.12 -13.27
N ASP A 136 22.40 1.66 -12.63
CA ASP A 136 21.68 2.31 -11.54
C ASP A 136 20.76 1.30 -10.80
N ASP A 137 20.08 1.76 -9.75
CA ASP A 137 19.15 0.93 -8.96
C ASP A 137 17.78 0.74 -9.63
N HIS A 138 17.51 1.36 -10.79
CA HIS A 138 16.16 1.54 -11.35
C HIS A 138 15.51 0.21 -11.72
N HIS A 139 16.15 -0.57 -12.59
CA HIS A 139 15.58 -1.83 -13.07
C HIS A 139 15.35 -2.81 -11.91
N THR A 140 16.32 -2.90 -10.98
CA THR A 140 16.22 -3.79 -9.82
C THR A 140 15.06 -3.37 -8.91
N ASN A 141 14.92 -2.07 -8.61
CA ASN A 141 13.82 -1.54 -7.80
C ASN A 141 12.45 -1.79 -8.45
N GLU A 142 12.32 -1.46 -9.74
CA GLU A 142 11.09 -1.66 -10.51
C GLU A 142 10.69 -3.13 -10.55
N ASP A 143 11.61 -4.02 -10.91
CA ASP A 143 11.29 -5.43 -11.13
C ASP A 143 10.98 -6.18 -9.83
N VAL A 144 11.61 -5.77 -8.71
CA VAL A 144 11.20 -6.20 -7.36
C VAL A 144 9.78 -5.76 -7.06
N ALA A 145 9.41 -4.51 -7.31
CA ALA A 145 8.06 -4.01 -7.08
C ALA A 145 7.01 -4.71 -7.94
N LEU A 146 7.30 -4.93 -9.23
CA LEU A 146 6.42 -5.66 -10.16
C LEU A 146 6.18 -7.11 -9.68
N ALA A 147 7.24 -7.79 -9.21
CA ALA A 147 7.17 -9.15 -8.70
C ALA A 147 6.39 -9.22 -7.38
N ILE A 148 6.61 -8.27 -6.46
CA ILE A 148 5.84 -8.13 -5.22
C ILE A 148 4.36 -7.93 -5.52
N GLY A 149 4.01 -6.97 -6.40
CA GLY A 149 2.61 -6.72 -6.74
C GLY A 149 1.94 -7.94 -7.36
N THR A 150 2.66 -8.69 -8.21
CA THR A 150 2.15 -9.95 -8.77
C THR A 150 1.98 -11.04 -7.71
N ALA A 151 2.90 -11.14 -6.74
CA ALA A 151 2.80 -12.10 -5.63
C ALA A 151 1.59 -11.76 -4.74
N LEU A 152 1.37 -10.47 -4.43
CA LEU A 152 0.17 -10.02 -3.72
C LEU A 152 -1.11 -10.38 -4.47
N LEU A 153 -1.17 -10.15 -5.79
CA LEU A 153 -2.32 -10.50 -6.61
C LEU A 153 -2.64 -12.01 -6.53
N LYS A 154 -1.60 -12.86 -6.62
CA LYS A 154 -1.76 -14.31 -6.51
C LYS A 154 -2.23 -14.73 -5.12
N ALA A 155 -1.61 -14.19 -4.06
CA ALA A 155 -1.97 -14.51 -2.68
C ALA A 155 -3.40 -14.08 -2.33
N LEU A 156 -3.87 -12.97 -2.90
CA LEU A 156 -5.24 -12.47 -2.70
C LEU A 156 -6.33 -13.33 -3.34
N GLY A 157 -6.00 -14.08 -4.40
CA GLY A 157 -6.94 -14.93 -5.12
C GLY A 157 -8.24 -14.19 -5.51
N GLU A 158 -9.38 -14.75 -5.12
CA GLU A 158 -10.71 -14.20 -5.43
C GLU A 158 -11.11 -13.00 -4.56
N ARG A 159 -10.30 -12.62 -3.56
CA ARG A 159 -10.57 -11.48 -2.65
C ARG A 159 -11.89 -11.60 -1.90
N LYS A 160 -12.33 -12.83 -1.65
CA LYS A 160 -13.52 -13.15 -0.86
C LYS A 160 -13.24 -12.96 0.61
N GLY A 161 -14.23 -12.44 1.34
CA GLY A 161 -14.19 -12.36 2.80
C GLY A 161 -13.22 -11.34 3.40
N ILE A 162 -12.44 -10.61 2.60
CA ILE A 162 -11.50 -9.61 3.14
C ILE A 162 -12.18 -8.27 3.46
N ASN A 163 -11.52 -7.45 4.28
CA ASN A 163 -11.93 -6.06 4.55
C ASN A 163 -11.92 -5.18 3.29
N ARG A 164 -11.03 -5.48 2.32
CA ARG A 164 -10.81 -4.79 1.04
C ARG A 164 -10.19 -3.40 1.14
N PHE A 165 -10.62 -2.61 2.12
CA PHE A 165 -10.12 -1.27 2.37
C PHE A 165 -9.15 -1.26 3.54
N GLY A 166 -8.10 -0.45 3.41
CA GLY A 166 -7.10 -0.22 4.44
C GLY A 166 -6.78 1.25 4.54
N ASP A 167 -6.65 1.76 5.77
CA ASP A 167 -6.39 3.16 6.04
C ASP A 167 -5.54 3.30 7.30
N PHE A 168 -4.36 3.91 7.17
CA PHE A 168 -3.46 4.09 8.29
C PHE A 168 -2.56 5.31 8.12
N THR A 169 -2.31 6.01 9.23
CA THR A 169 -1.30 7.08 9.29
C THR A 169 -0.20 6.67 10.25
N ALA A 170 1.05 6.68 9.79
CA ALA A 170 2.22 6.36 10.61
C ALA A 170 3.12 7.58 10.76
N PRO A 171 3.53 7.93 11.99
CA PRO A 171 4.62 8.85 12.22
C PRO A 171 5.98 8.13 12.18
N LEU A 172 7.04 8.90 11.93
CA LEU A 172 8.39 8.58 12.34
C LEU A 172 9.09 9.90 12.66
N ASP A 173 9.32 10.14 13.95
CA ASP A 173 9.77 11.42 14.48
C ASP A 173 8.93 12.60 13.93
N GLU A 174 9.52 13.49 13.14
CA GLU A 174 8.82 14.65 12.56
C GLU A 174 8.04 14.33 11.27
N ALA A 175 8.25 13.15 10.68
CA ALA A 175 7.51 12.70 9.51
C ALA A 175 6.16 12.11 9.89
N LEU A 176 5.15 12.37 9.06
CA LEU A 176 3.81 11.83 9.22
C LEU A 176 3.22 11.52 7.85
N ILE A 177 2.99 10.24 7.57
CA ILE A 177 2.52 9.75 6.28
C ILE A 177 1.19 9.02 6.45
N HIS A 178 0.23 9.37 5.60
CA HIS A 178 -1.08 8.72 5.52
C HIS A 178 -1.16 7.84 4.27
N VAL A 179 -1.54 6.58 4.45
CA VAL A 179 -1.80 5.64 3.36
C VAL A 179 -3.23 5.14 3.42
N SER A 180 -3.91 5.19 2.28
CA SER A 180 -5.24 4.63 2.10
C SER A 180 -5.28 3.81 0.83
N LEU A 181 -5.88 2.62 0.88
CA LEU A 181 -5.90 1.70 -0.26
C LEU A 181 -7.19 0.89 -0.38
N ASP A 182 -7.50 0.51 -1.61
CA ASP A 182 -8.59 -0.38 -2.01
C ASP A 182 -7.99 -1.52 -2.86
N LEU A 183 -8.20 -2.76 -2.43
CA LEU A 183 -7.86 -3.99 -3.18
C LEU A 183 -8.85 -4.22 -4.34
N SER A 184 -8.89 -3.23 -5.23
CA SER A 184 -10.01 -2.89 -6.08
C SER A 184 -10.04 -3.63 -7.42
N GLY A 185 -8.89 -4.12 -7.87
CA GLY A 185 -8.68 -4.68 -9.21
C GLY A 185 -8.34 -3.61 -10.24
N ARG A 186 -8.18 -2.35 -9.81
CA ARG A 186 -7.90 -1.19 -10.66
C ARG A 186 -6.58 -0.54 -10.22
N PRO A 187 -5.51 -0.65 -11.03
CA PRO A 187 -4.23 -0.05 -10.70
C PRO A 187 -4.33 1.48 -10.71
N TYR A 188 -3.96 2.11 -9.61
CA TYR A 188 -3.90 3.56 -9.48
C TYR A 188 -2.99 3.96 -8.32
N LEU A 189 -2.14 4.96 -8.53
CA LEU A 189 -1.34 5.60 -7.49
C LEU A 189 -1.65 7.09 -7.41
N GLY A 190 -2.06 7.55 -6.23
CA GLY A 190 -1.99 8.96 -5.84
C GLY A 190 -0.81 9.14 -4.89
N TYR A 191 0.15 9.98 -5.25
CA TYR A 191 1.39 10.17 -4.51
C TYR A 191 1.76 11.65 -4.42
N ASN A 192 2.17 12.11 -3.24
CA ASN A 192 2.61 13.51 -3.06
C ASN A 192 3.81 13.65 -2.10
N LEU A 193 4.62 12.60 -1.92
CA LEU A 193 5.78 12.74 -1.04
C LEU A 193 6.75 13.77 -1.62
N GLU A 194 7.16 14.70 -0.77
CA GLU A 194 8.20 15.68 -1.06
C GLU A 194 9.46 15.25 -0.31
N ILE A 195 10.31 14.49 -0.98
CA ILE A 195 11.55 13.94 -0.41
C ILE A 195 12.70 14.91 -0.73
N PRO A 196 13.26 15.62 0.26
CA PRO A 196 14.12 16.79 0.00
C PRO A 196 15.57 16.47 -0.38
N THR A 197 16.01 15.21 -0.27
CA THR A 197 17.34 14.78 -0.71
C THR A 197 17.22 13.84 -1.90
N GLN A 198 18.17 13.90 -2.83
CA GLN A 198 18.17 13.01 -4.00
C GLN A 198 18.48 11.55 -3.63
N ARG A 199 19.24 11.34 -2.55
CA ARG A 199 19.69 10.02 -2.11
C ARG A 199 19.44 9.82 -0.62
N VAL A 200 19.19 8.57 -0.22
CA VAL A 200 19.28 8.10 1.18
C VAL A 200 20.24 6.91 1.21
N GLY A 201 21.41 7.11 1.83
CA GLY A 201 22.55 6.22 1.59
C GLY A 201 22.93 6.27 0.11
N THR A 202 22.92 5.12 -0.56
CA THR A 202 23.14 5.03 -2.01
C THR A 202 21.83 5.01 -2.81
N TYR A 203 20.67 4.86 -2.18
CA TYR A 203 19.40 4.67 -2.87
C TYR A 203 18.83 5.97 -3.42
N ASP A 204 18.44 5.97 -4.68
CA ASP A 204 17.84 7.13 -5.36
C ASP A 204 16.39 7.32 -4.94
N THR A 205 16.08 8.49 -4.38
CA THR A 205 14.77 8.78 -3.78
C THR A 205 13.64 8.87 -4.79
N GLN A 206 13.93 9.09 -6.07
CA GLN A 206 12.91 9.03 -7.13
C GLN A 206 12.33 7.62 -7.29
N LEU A 207 13.09 6.59 -6.90
CA LEU A 207 12.69 5.20 -7.02
C LEU A 207 11.60 4.80 -6.02
N VAL A 208 11.34 5.61 -4.99
CA VAL A 208 10.26 5.36 -4.02
C VAL A 208 8.89 5.46 -4.71
N GLU A 209 8.66 6.52 -5.49
CA GLU A 209 7.42 6.67 -6.25
C GLU A 209 7.29 5.55 -7.29
N HIS A 210 8.37 5.28 -8.02
CA HIS A 210 8.42 4.20 -9.00
C HIS A 210 8.13 2.82 -8.39
N PHE A 211 8.65 2.53 -7.20
CA PHE A 211 8.37 1.28 -6.49
C PHE A 211 6.86 1.11 -6.27
N PHE A 212 6.19 2.10 -5.69
CA PHE A 212 4.75 2.01 -5.45
C PHE A 212 3.95 2.00 -6.76
N GLN A 213 4.37 2.74 -7.78
CA GLN A 213 3.70 2.76 -9.08
C GLN A 213 3.74 1.37 -9.74
N SER A 214 4.91 0.73 -9.74
CA SER A 214 5.09 -0.61 -10.29
C SER A 214 4.34 -1.66 -9.48
N LEU A 215 4.35 -1.55 -8.14
CA LEU A 215 3.58 -2.43 -7.26
C LEU A 215 2.07 -2.36 -7.54
N VAL A 216 1.50 -1.16 -7.68
CA VAL A 216 0.05 -1.04 -7.96
C VAL A 216 -0.32 -1.57 -9.33
N ASN A 217 0.56 -1.41 -10.33
CA ASN A 217 0.33 -1.85 -11.70
C ASN A 217 0.12 -3.36 -11.79
N THR A 218 0.87 -4.16 -11.02
CA THR A 218 0.76 -5.63 -11.05
C THR A 218 -0.13 -6.22 -9.96
N SER A 219 -0.30 -5.54 -8.82
CA SER A 219 -1.27 -5.97 -7.80
C SER A 219 -2.72 -5.66 -8.16
N GLY A 220 -2.94 -4.67 -9.03
CA GLY A 220 -4.27 -4.16 -9.36
C GLY A 220 -4.94 -3.52 -8.15
N MET A 221 -4.18 -2.76 -7.34
CA MET A 221 -4.72 -2.00 -6.21
C MET A 221 -4.84 -0.52 -6.55
N THR A 222 -5.76 0.15 -5.86
CA THR A 222 -5.80 1.61 -5.79
C THR A 222 -5.10 2.02 -4.50
N LEU A 223 -4.09 2.88 -4.60
CA LEU A 223 -3.24 3.31 -3.48
C LEU A 223 -3.11 4.83 -3.46
N HIS A 224 -3.28 5.43 -2.28
CA HIS A 224 -2.99 6.83 -2.02
C HIS A 224 -1.95 6.94 -0.91
N ILE A 225 -0.89 7.70 -1.16
CA ILE A 225 0.19 8.01 -0.23
C ILE A 225 0.26 9.52 -0.07
N ARG A 226 0.07 10.01 1.16
CA ARG A 226 0.03 11.43 1.47
C ARG A 226 1.04 11.82 2.55
N GLN A 227 1.96 12.72 2.23
CA GLN A 227 2.80 13.40 3.21
C GLN A 227 1.99 14.48 3.93
N LEU A 228 1.90 14.38 5.24
CA LEU A 228 1.26 15.38 6.10
C LEU A 228 2.28 16.27 6.80
N ALA A 229 3.44 15.70 7.14
CA ALA A 229 4.61 16.38 7.68
C ALA A 229 5.87 15.56 7.37
N GLY A 230 7.05 16.17 7.47
CA GLY A 230 8.33 15.49 7.37
C GLY A 230 9.43 16.37 6.79
N LYS A 231 10.67 16.13 7.22
CA LYS A 231 11.84 16.85 6.72
C LYS A 231 12.99 15.91 6.39
N ASN A 232 13.22 14.89 7.19
CA ASN A 232 14.24 13.89 6.94
C ASN A 232 13.73 12.88 5.90
N SER A 233 14.45 12.72 4.79
CA SER A 233 14.09 11.81 3.70
C SER A 233 13.95 10.36 4.16
N HIS A 234 14.83 9.87 5.04
CA HIS A 234 14.72 8.54 5.62
C HIS A 234 13.41 8.41 6.39
N HIS A 235 13.10 9.37 7.26
CA HIS A 235 11.90 9.34 8.11
C HIS A 235 10.63 9.33 7.26
N ILE A 236 10.57 10.16 6.20
CA ILE A 236 9.46 10.21 5.24
C ILE A 236 9.25 8.85 4.58
N ILE A 237 10.31 8.24 4.04
CA ILE A 237 10.20 6.98 3.30
C ILE A 237 9.85 5.83 4.25
N GLU A 238 10.53 5.72 5.39
CA GLU A 238 10.26 4.64 6.33
C GLU A 238 8.85 4.74 6.94
N ALA A 239 8.38 5.94 7.29
CA ALA A 239 6.99 6.16 7.71
C ALA A 239 5.99 5.76 6.61
N THR A 240 6.33 5.96 5.34
CA THR A 240 5.51 5.53 4.19
C THR A 240 5.36 4.02 4.16
N PHE A 241 6.46 3.26 4.25
CA PHE A 241 6.41 1.79 4.27
C PHE A 241 5.68 1.26 5.49
N LYS A 242 5.84 1.87 6.66
CA LYS A 242 5.09 1.52 7.88
C LYS A 242 3.59 1.73 7.72
N ALA A 243 3.19 2.89 7.19
CA ALA A 243 1.78 3.20 6.94
C ALA A 243 1.18 2.25 5.90
N PHE A 244 1.91 2.00 4.80
CA PHE A 244 1.50 1.07 3.76
C PHE A 244 1.33 -0.36 4.30
N ALA A 245 2.29 -0.86 5.09
CA ALA A 245 2.23 -2.19 5.67
C ALA A 245 0.97 -2.38 6.54
N ARG A 246 0.66 -1.39 7.39
CA ARG A 246 -0.51 -1.41 8.27
C ARG A 246 -1.83 -1.32 7.50
N ALA A 247 -1.92 -0.42 6.53
CA ALA A 247 -3.10 -0.29 5.67
C ALA A 247 -3.31 -1.57 4.85
N LEU A 248 -2.25 -2.12 4.27
CA LEU A 248 -2.33 -3.35 3.48
C LEU A 248 -2.79 -4.52 4.36
N ARG A 249 -2.20 -4.69 5.55
CA ARG A 249 -2.62 -5.69 6.52
C ARG A 249 -4.12 -5.60 6.78
N GLN A 250 -4.61 -4.42 7.18
CA GLN A 250 -6.03 -4.20 7.43
C GLN A 250 -6.88 -4.62 6.23
N ALA A 251 -6.52 -4.22 5.01
CA ALA A 251 -7.28 -4.54 3.81
C ALA A 251 -7.31 -6.04 3.48
N THR A 252 -6.22 -6.74 3.78
CA THR A 252 -6.07 -8.18 3.53
C THR A 252 -6.68 -9.07 4.61
N GLU A 253 -6.90 -8.57 5.82
CA GLU A 253 -7.50 -9.32 6.91
C GLU A 253 -8.96 -9.72 6.59
N SER A 254 -9.39 -10.83 7.19
CA SER A 254 -10.76 -11.32 7.09
C SER A 254 -11.73 -10.34 7.76
N ASP A 255 -12.83 -10.04 7.09
CA ASP A 255 -13.97 -9.31 7.64
C ASP A 255 -14.87 -10.31 8.39
N PRO A 256 -14.92 -10.25 9.74
CA PRO A 256 -15.62 -11.23 10.56
C PRO A 256 -17.14 -11.23 10.35
N ARG A 257 -17.69 -10.20 9.69
CA ARG A 257 -19.14 -10.04 9.49
C ARG A 257 -19.59 -10.36 8.07
N ARG A 258 -18.67 -10.47 7.11
CA ARG A 258 -19.00 -10.63 5.68
C ARG A 258 -19.30 -12.08 5.26
N GLY A 259 -18.93 -13.06 6.08
CA GLY A 259 -19.23 -14.48 5.84
C GLY A 259 -18.65 -15.01 4.53
N GLY A 260 -17.44 -14.57 4.15
CA GLY A 260 -16.75 -15.06 2.95
C GLY A 260 -17.27 -14.51 1.61
N THR A 261 -18.23 -13.58 1.60
CA THR A 261 -18.74 -13.00 0.35
C THR A 261 -17.75 -12.01 -0.28
N ILE A 262 -17.87 -11.76 -1.60
CA ILE A 262 -17.02 -10.79 -2.30
C ILE A 262 -17.41 -9.37 -1.81
N PRO A 263 -16.45 -8.52 -1.42
CA PRO A 263 -16.69 -7.19 -0.87
C PRO A 263 -17.02 -6.17 -1.97
N ARG A 264 -18.06 -6.42 -2.77
CA ARG A 264 -18.52 -5.53 -3.83
C ARG A 264 -20.05 -5.49 -3.87
N PHE A 265 -20.58 -4.41 -4.44
CA PHE A 265 -22.00 -4.32 -4.73
C PHE A 265 -22.30 -5.18 -5.96
N ASP A 266 -22.93 -6.34 -5.76
CA ASP A 266 -23.49 -7.14 -6.84
C ASP A 266 -24.98 -6.82 -6.96
N PHE A 267 -25.40 -6.38 -8.15
CA PHE A 267 -26.78 -5.97 -8.42
C PHE A 267 -27.79 -7.14 -8.41
N ASP A 268 -27.32 -8.40 -8.39
CA ASP A 268 -28.10 -9.58 -8.72
C ASP A 268 -28.61 -10.43 -7.52
N THR A 269 -28.38 -10.03 -6.27
CA THR A 269 -28.72 -10.90 -5.11
C THR A 269 -30.14 -10.74 -4.56
N HIS A 270 -31.00 -9.89 -5.15
CA HIS A 270 -32.36 -9.65 -4.64
C HIS A 270 -33.52 -9.96 -5.60
N TYR A 271 -33.29 -10.63 -6.74
CA TYR A 271 -34.39 -10.93 -7.68
C TYR A 271 -34.55 -12.42 -8.07
N THR A 272 -33.94 -13.35 -7.34
CA THR A 272 -34.03 -14.79 -7.66
C THR A 272 -34.37 -15.64 -6.44
N SER A 273 -35.40 -15.25 -5.70
CA SER A 273 -36.28 -16.25 -5.08
C SER A 273 -37.68 -15.97 -5.59
N HIS A 274 -38.09 -16.70 -6.63
CA HIS A 274 -39.44 -17.20 -6.89
C HIS A 274 -39.44 -17.82 -8.30
N SER A 275 -39.68 -19.13 -8.32
CA SER A 275 -40.19 -19.90 -9.45
C SER A 275 -39.24 -20.23 -10.61
N SER A 276 -39.23 -21.52 -10.91
CA SER A 276 -38.60 -22.18 -12.03
C SER A 276 -38.91 -21.54 -13.39
N SER A 277 -37.93 -21.69 -14.29
CA SER A 277 -38.09 -21.65 -15.75
C SER A 277 -38.32 -20.25 -16.37
N THR A 278 -37.56 -19.92 -17.42
CA THR A 278 -37.83 -18.86 -18.42
C THR A 278 -37.08 -17.51 -18.33
N ILE A 279 -35.75 -17.49 -18.08
CA ILE A 279 -34.96 -16.23 -18.33
C ILE A 279 -33.73 -16.42 -19.24
N TYR A 280 -33.45 -17.63 -19.72
CA TYR A 280 -32.54 -17.81 -20.86
C TYR A 280 -33.30 -17.53 -22.17
N LEU A 281 -33.60 -16.27 -22.52
CA LEU A 281 -33.95 -15.87 -23.89
C LEU A 281 -33.98 -14.34 -24.16
N GLN A 282 -33.76 -13.47 -23.17
CA GLN A 282 -33.82 -12.01 -23.42
C GLN A 282 -32.49 -11.37 -23.88
N ARG A 283 -31.37 -12.12 -23.92
CA ARG A 283 -30.04 -11.57 -24.29
C ARG A 283 -29.61 -11.83 -25.74
N PHE A 284 -30.46 -12.46 -26.56
CA PHE A 284 -30.17 -12.75 -27.98
C PHE A 284 -30.93 -11.86 -28.99
N MET A 285 -31.79 -10.96 -28.54
CA MET A 285 -32.63 -10.13 -29.42
C MET A 285 -32.02 -8.74 -29.76
N ILE A 286 -30.92 -8.33 -29.13
CA ILE A 286 -30.34 -6.99 -29.35
C ILE A 286 -29.30 -6.96 -30.49
N THR A 287 -28.83 -8.11 -30.97
CA THR A 287 -27.81 -8.16 -32.03
C THR A 287 -28.36 -8.33 -33.46
N LYS A 288 -29.64 -8.73 -33.63
CA LYS A 288 -30.25 -8.85 -34.97
C LYS A 288 -30.78 -7.52 -35.52
N SER A 289 -31.22 -6.58 -34.68
CA SER A 289 -31.78 -5.30 -35.15
C SER A 289 -30.73 -4.32 -35.68
N ASN A 290 -29.48 -4.42 -35.23
CA ASN A 290 -28.38 -3.58 -35.71
C ASN A 290 -27.77 -4.07 -37.03
N LEU A 291 -27.86 -5.38 -37.34
CA LEU A 291 -27.34 -5.94 -38.60
C LEU A 291 -28.27 -5.70 -39.80
N GLU A 292 -29.58 -5.60 -39.56
CA GLU A 292 -30.58 -5.22 -40.57
C GLU A 292 -30.55 -3.70 -40.87
N ARG A 293 -30.28 -2.85 -39.86
CA ARG A 293 -30.13 -1.40 -40.05
C ARG A 293 -28.86 -1.01 -40.81
N SER A 294 -27.78 -1.77 -40.71
CA SER A 294 -26.53 -1.49 -41.44
C SER A 294 -26.58 -1.89 -42.91
N LYS A 295 -27.37 -2.92 -43.28
CA LYS A 295 -27.60 -3.31 -44.68
C LYS A 295 -28.42 -2.28 -45.47
N LEU A 296 -29.44 -1.68 -44.84
CA LEU A 296 -30.27 -0.63 -45.47
C LEU A 296 -29.52 0.70 -45.71
N TRP A 297 -28.44 0.95 -44.97
CA TRP A 297 -27.59 2.13 -45.18
C TRP A 297 -26.59 1.96 -46.33
N LEU A 298 -26.10 0.74 -46.56
CA LEU A 298 -25.16 0.44 -47.65
C LEU A 298 -25.83 0.37 -49.03
N GLU A 299 -27.08 -0.12 -49.14
CA GLU A 299 -27.79 -0.10 -50.42
C GLU A 299 -28.21 1.31 -50.88
N ARG A 300 -28.48 2.23 -49.96
CA ARG A 300 -28.79 3.63 -50.31
C ARG A 300 -27.59 4.43 -50.81
N LEU A 301 -26.37 4.06 -50.41
CA LEU A 301 -25.14 4.70 -50.90
C LEU A 301 -24.70 4.19 -52.29
N TYR A 302 -25.15 3.01 -52.71
CA TYR A 302 -24.82 2.45 -54.03
C TYR A 302 -25.67 3.03 -55.17
N VAL A 303 -26.89 3.48 -54.88
CA VAL A 303 -27.81 4.08 -55.89
C VAL A 303 -27.46 5.55 -56.20
N ILE A 304 -26.78 6.27 -55.31
CA ILE A 304 -26.45 7.70 -55.51
C ILE A 304 -25.19 7.90 -56.40
N ARG A 305 -24.42 6.84 -56.69
CA ARG A 305 -23.19 6.93 -57.50
C ARG A 305 -23.33 6.60 -59.00
N LYS A 306 -24.57 6.52 -59.53
CA LYS A 306 -24.83 6.28 -60.96
C LYS A 306 -25.63 7.38 -61.69
N GLN A 307 -25.71 8.58 -61.14
CA GLN A 307 -26.43 9.70 -61.77
C GLN A 307 -25.72 11.06 -61.70
N VAL A 308 -24.39 11.08 -61.58
CA VAL A 308 -23.53 12.25 -61.89
C VAL A 308 -22.39 11.79 -62.76
#